data_AF-A0A2N2LA35-F1
#
_entry.id   AF-A0A2N2LA35-F1
#
_cell.length_a   1.000
_cell.length_b   1.000
_cell.length_c   1.000
_cell.angle_alpha   90.00
_cell.angle_beta   90.00
_cell.angle_gamma   90.00
#
_symmetry.space_group_name_H-M   'P 1'
#
loop_
_entity.id
_entity.type
_entity.pdbx_description
1 polymer ?
#
loop_
_entity_poly.entity_id
_entity_poly.type
_entity_poly.pdbx_seq_one_letter_code
_entity_poly.pdbx_strand_id
1 'polypeptide(L)'
;MYRFAISYYIMNGVTRIPLSGVTIRLVRPGDVFENGVKLSETPAGSGYYETEVLTEPNWGFYEVWDDKVNPNGAFSGKTCTVGKLDARGIKDSAIYSNHILNEAITPEKLADDCIEPRHVKDSTISLSSLIHELQDETRGVGDSSTHSPAIFDVDKYADHKLEKEYNEIPHVILSTQCDAHLFIKDIKLDGLQVTVSVGLGQRFQAQDLKYTILAIQA
;
A
#
# COMPACT_ATOMS: atom_id res chain seq x y z
N MET A 1 21.77 -23.49 -2.81
CA MET A 1 22.28 -24.19 -1.61
C MET A 1 23.53 -23.45 -1.18
N TYR A 2 23.61 -23.00 0.07
CA TYR A 2 24.67 -22.12 0.56
C TYR A 2 25.30 -22.69 1.83
N ARG A 3 26.60 -22.44 2.03
CA ARG A 3 27.34 -22.79 3.25
C ARG A 3 27.91 -21.52 3.86
N PHE A 4 28.02 -21.51 5.18
CA PHE A 4 28.76 -20.49 5.91
C PHE A 4 29.82 -21.17 6.75
N ALA A 5 31.01 -20.56 6.79
CA ALA A 5 32.10 -21.02 7.61
C ALA A 5 32.87 -19.84 8.20
N ILE A 6 33.45 -20.05 9.38
CA ILE A 6 34.26 -19.07 10.08
C ILE A 6 35.37 -19.77 10.86
N SER A 7 36.55 -19.17 10.88
CA SER A 7 37.68 -19.67 11.68
C SER A 7 37.95 -18.77 12.86
N TYR A 8 38.14 -19.38 14.03
CA TYR A 8 38.50 -18.71 15.26
C TYR A 8 39.96 -19.03 15.59
N TYR A 9 40.70 -18.01 16.00
CA TYR A 9 42.10 -18.14 16.39
C TYR A 9 42.42 -17.18 17.53
N ILE A 10 43.40 -17.57 18.33
CA ILE A 10 44.06 -16.69 19.29
C ILE A 10 45.47 -16.35 18.78
N MET A 11 45.97 -15.17 19.14
CA MET A 11 47.33 -14.78 18.84
C MET A 11 48.25 -15.24 19.97
N ASN A 12 49.27 -16.02 19.64
CA ASN A 12 50.42 -16.29 20.52
C ASN A 12 51.65 -15.60 19.91
N GLY A 13 51.94 -14.39 20.38
CA GLY A 13 52.87 -13.49 19.71
C GLY A 13 52.38 -13.13 18.30
N VAL A 14 53.14 -13.55 17.28
CA VAL A 14 52.80 -13.33 15.85
C VAL A 14 52.11 -14.54 15.20
N THR A 15 51.99 -15.65 15.93
CA THR A 15 51.42 -16.90 15.41
C THR A 15 49.94 -16.99 15.71
N ARG A 16 49.13 -17.35 14.71
CA ARG A 16 47.72 -17.71 14.89
C ARG A 16 47.62 -19.15 15.34
N ILE A 17 47.04 -19.38 16.51
CA ILE A 17 46.73 -20.71 17.02
C ILE A 17 45.22 -20.92 16.88
N PRO A 18 44.75 -22.01 16.26
CA PRO A 18 43.33 -22.33 16.19
C PRO A 18 42.67 -22.36 17.56
N LEU A 19 41.50 -21.75 17.67
CA LEU A 19 40.67 -21.82 18.87
C LEU A 19 39.57 -22.85 18.66
N SER A 20 39.84 -24.07 19.12
CA SER A 20 38.92 -25.22 19.08
C SER A 20 37.97 -25.24 20.28
N GLY A 21 36.85 -25.96 20.16
CA GLY A 21 35.89 -26.18 21.24
C GLY A 21 34.91 -25.04 21.52
N VAL A 22 34.81 -24.04 20.63
CA VAL A 22 33.87 -22.91 20.75
C VAL A 22 32.52 -23.32 20.19
N THR A 23 31.43 -23.05 20.92
CA THR A 23 30.08 -23.17 20.37
C THR A 23 29.77 -21.92 19.57
N ILE A 24 29.60 -22.07 18.25
CA ILE A 24 29.24 -20.97 17.36
C ILE A 24 27.87 -21.24 16.76
N ARG A 25 27.02 -20.20 16.72
CA ARG A 25 25.70 -20.28 16.10
C ARG A 25 25.41 -19.07 15.22
N LEU A 26 24.72 -19.30 14.11
CA LEU A 26 24.08 -18.24 13.33
C LEU A 26 22.71 -17.97 13.94
N VAL A 27 22.56 -16.82 14.59
CA VAL A 27 21.34 -16.41 15.30
C VAL A 27 20.63 -15.35 14.47
N ARG A 28 19.31 -15.42 14.38
CA ARG A 28 18.53 -14.37 13.71
C ARG A 28 18.48 -13.13 14.62
N PRO A 29 18.54 -11.89 14.09
CA PRO A 29 18.36 -10.72 14.92
C PRO A 29 17.06 -10.80 15.73
N GLY A 30 17.16 -10.57 17.05
CA GLY A 30 16.04 -10.68 17.99
C GLY A 30 15.73 -12.10 18.50
N ASP A 31 16.44 -13.12 18.04
CA ASP A 31 16.30 -14.50 18.51
C ASP A 31 17.32 -14.80 19.64
N VAL A 32 17.20 -15.98 20.25
CA VAL A 32 18.08 -16.44 21.33
C VAL A 32 19.14 -17.41 20.83
N PHE A 33 20.28 -17.48 21.53
CA PHE A 33 21.43 -18.28 21.13
C PHE A 33 21.08 -19.74 20.85
N GLU A 34 20.27 -20.38 21.68
CA GLU A 34 19.91 -21.81 21.56
C GLU A 34 19.17 -22.15 20.26
N ASN A 35 18.39 -21.20 19.72
CA ASN A 35 17.64 -21.35 18.47
C ASN A 35 18.52 -21.17 17.22
N GLY A 36 19.72 -20.61 17.38
CA GLY A 36 20.61 -20.36 16.26
C GLY A 36 21.14 -21.65 15.61
N VAL A 37 21.42 -21.58 14.32
CA VAL A 37 21.99 -22.70 13.55
C VAL A 37 23.41 -22.96 14.03
N LYS A 38 23.65 -24.12 14.62
CA LYS A 38 24.96 -24.51 15.15
C LYS A 38 25.95 -24.82 14.03
N LEU A 39 27.16 -24.30 14.17
CA LEU A 39 28.29 -24.68 13.34
C LEU A 39 29.03 -25.86 13.99
N SER A 40 29.52 -26.75 13.15
CA SER A 40 30.36 -27.89 13.50
C SER A 40 31.81 -27.58 13.21
N GLU A 41 32.70 -27.91 14.15
CA GLU A 41 34.14 -27.79 13.93
C GLU A 41 34.63 -28.91 13.01
N THR A 42 35.19 -28.57 11.85
CA THR A 42 35.52 -29.54 10.80
C THR A 42 36.92 -29.29 10.21
N PRO A 43 37.92 -30.17 10.46
CA PRO A 43 37.94 -31.27 11.43
C PRO A 43 37.97 -30.78 12.89
N ALA A 44 37.70 -31.66 13.85
CA ALA A 44 37.86 -31.36 15.28
C ALA A 44 39.29 -30.88 15.59
N GLY A 45 39.44 -29.83 16.39
CA GLY A 45 40.74 -29.23 16.72
C GLY A 45 41.25 -28.19 15.72
N SER A 46 40.55 -27.97 14.60
CA SER A 46 41.00 -27.07 13.53
C SER A 46 40.73 -25.59 13.76
N GLY A 47 39.86 -25.24 14.72
CA GLY A 47 39.31 -23.89 14.89
C GLY A 47 38.52 -23.38 13.68
N TYR A 48 38.23 -24.24 12.69
CA TYR A 48 37.37 -23.95 11.54
C TYR A 48 35.99 -24.54 11.79
N TYR A 49 34.99 -23.68 11.74
CA TYR A 49 33.60 -24.02 12.02
C TYR A 49 32.75 -23.77 10.79
N GLU A 50 31.88 -24.70 10.47
CA GLU A 50 30.97 -24.59 9.34
C GLU A 50 29.59 -25.13 9.67
N THR A 51 28.57 -24.59 9.04
CA THR A 51 27.24 -25.18 9.07
C THR A 51 27.04 -26.10 7.87
N GLU A 52 26.15 -27.07 8.03
CA GLU A 52 25.56 -27.78 6.90
C GLU A 52 24.97 -26.80 5.89
N VAL A 53 24.71 -27.31 4.69
CA VAL A 53 24.05 -26.51 3.66
C VAL A 53 22.71 -25.98 4.17
N LEU A 54 22.54 -24.68 4.05
CA LEU A 54 21.28 -24.00 4.33
C LEU A 54 20.40 -23.97 3.07
N THR A 55 19.15 -24.39 3.26
CA THR A 55 18.04 -24.34 2.29
C THR A 55 17.23 -23.06 2.48
N GLU A 56 16.31 -22.77 1.56
CA GLU A 56 15.54 -21.52 1.51
C GLU A 56 14.88 -21.09 2.85
N PRO A 57 14.30 -21.99 3.66
CA PRO A 57 13.78 -21.62 4.98
C PRO A 57 14.83 -21.03 5.94
N ASN A 58 16.09 -21.41 5.76
CA ASN A 58 17.22 -20.98 6.58
C ASN A 58 18.06 -19.89 5.90
N TRP A 59 17.58 -19.27 4.81
CA TRP A 59 18.26 -18.14 4.17
C TRP A 59 17.89 -16.81 4.80
N GLY A 60 18.82 -15.87 4.77
CA GLY A 60 18.62 -14.50 5.23
C GLY A 60 19.81 -13.98 6.02
N PHE A 61 19.54 -12.93 6.79
CA PHE A 61 20.55 -12.26 7.61
C PHE A 61 20.68 -12.91 8.99
N TYR A 62 21.92 -13.03 9.45
CA TYR A 62 22.29 -13.63 10.73
C TYR A 62 23.35 -12.82 11.45
N GLU A 63 23.30 -12.87 12.77
CA GLU A 63 24.36 -12.53 13.69
C GLU A 63 25.18 -13.79 14.03
N VAL A 64 26.50 -13.68 14.04
CA VAL A 64 27.38 -14.76 14.48
C VAL A 64 27.56 -14.63 15.99
N TRP A 65 27.03 -15.60 16.73
CA TRP A 65 27.15 -15.67 18.18
C TRP A 65 28.12 -16.77 18.57
N ASP A 66 28.84 -16.55 19.67
CA ASP A 66 29.78 -17.52 20.24
C ASP A 66 29.71 -17.55 21.77
N ASP A 67 30.22 -18.63 22.38
CA ASP A 67 30.19 -18.85 23.83
C ASP A 67 31.48 -18.45 24.56
N LYS A 68 32.45 -17.81 23.88
CA LYS A 68 33.78 -17.51 24.46
C LYS A 68 33.73 -16.66 25.71
N VAL A 69 32.77 -15.73 25.75
CA VAL A 69 32.63 -14.73 26.84
C VAL A 69 31.40 -14.99 27.71
N ASN A 70 30.44 -15.77 27.21
CA ASN A 70 29.21 -16.10 27.92
C ASN A 70 28.77 -17.53 27.50
N PRO A 71 28.63 -18.48 28.43
CA PRO A 71 28.16 -19.84 28.10
C PRO A 71 26.80 -19.88 27.39
N ASN A 72 25.95 -18.88 27.63
CA ASN A 72 24.65 -18.74 26.97
C ASN A 72 24.71 -18.01 25.62
N GLY A 73 25.93 -17.77 25.10
CA GLY A 73 26.18 -17.08 23.85
C GLY A 73 26.21 -15.55 23.98
N ALA A 74 27.06 -14.93 23.16
CA ALA A 74 27.10 -13.49 22.97
C ALA A 74 27.35 -13.15 21.49
N PHE A 75 26.82 -12.01 21.05
CA PHE A 75 27.08 -11.50 19.71
C PHE A 75 28.57 -11.19 19.53
N SER A 76 29.21 -11.82 18.53
CA SER A 76 30.65 -11.67 18.26
C SER A 76 31.03 -10.36 17.57
N GLY A 77 30.05 -9.51 17.25
CA GLY A 77 30.23 -8.31 16.43
C GLY A 77 30.26 -8.59 14.92
N LYS A 78 30.00 -9.83 14.48
CA LYS A 78 30.05 -10.25 13.08
C LYS A 78 28.68 -10.68 12.59
N THR A 79 28.32 -10.27 11.38
CA THR A 79 27.06 -10.64 10.73
C THR A 79 27.35 -11.30 9.39
N CYS A 80 26.42 -12.12 8.91
CA CYS A 80 26.50 -12.73 7.59
C CYS A 80 25.12 -12.87 6.94
N THR A 81 25.11 -12.89 5.61
CA THR A 81 23.93 -13.24 4.83
C THR A 81 24.16 -14.61 4.21
N VAL A 82 23.20 -15.52 4.39
CA VAL A 82 23.22 -16.83 3.73
C VAL A 82 22.06 -16.90 2.76
N GLY A 83 22.35 -17.13 1.48
CA GLY A 83 21.34 -17.17 0.43
C GLY A 83 20.66 -15.83 0.17
N LYS A 84 19.34 -15.82 -0.01
CA LYS A 84 18.56 -14.59 -0.26
C LYS A 84 18.50 -13.74 1.00
N LEU A 85 18.62 -12.42 0.84
CA LEU A 85 18.42 -11.46 1.93
C LEU A 85 16.93 -11.41 2.29
N ASP A 86 16.63 -11.38 3.59
CA ASP A 86 15.28 -11.18 4.12
C ASP A 86 15.17 -9.79 4.77
N ALA A 87 13.95 -9.42 5.17
CA ALA A 87 13.66 -8.11 5.73
C ALA A 87 14.52 -7.75 6.96
N ARG A 88 14.94 -8.75 7.75
CA ARG A 88 15.78 -8.57 8.96
C ARG A 88 17.16 -7.98 8.66
N GLY A 89 17.68 -8.19 7.45
CA GLY A 89 18.95 -7.64 7.01
C GLY A 89 18.85 -6.27 6.34
N ILE A 90 17.64 -5.77 6.11
CA ILE A 90 17.40 -4.45 5.51
C ILE A 90 17.40 -3.43 6.64
N LYS A 91 18.39 -2.52 6.62
CA LYS A 91 18.47 -1.43 7.59
C LYS A 91 17.51 -0.29 7.24
N ASP A 92 17.23 0.54 8.23
CA ASP A 92 16.55 1.82 8.02
C ASP A 92 17.24 2.61 6.91
N SER A 93 16.44 3.16 6.00
CA SER A 93 16.93 3.93 4.83
C SER A 93 17.89 3.15 3.91
N ALA A 94 17.85 1.82 3.88
CA ALA A 94 18.67 1.03 2.95
C ALA A 94 18.06 0.92 1.54
N ILE A 95 16.75 1.14 1.38
CA ILE A 95 16.05 1.05 0.10
C ILE A 95 15.81 2.46 -0.44
N TYR A 96 16.46 2.79 -1.55
CA TYR A 96 16.32 4.04 -2.28
C TYR A 96 15.57 3.81 -3.59
N SER A 97 15.10 4.88 -4.23
CA SER A 97 14.33 4.80 -5.47
C SER A 97 15.07 4.03 -6.58
N ASN A 98 16.40 4.14 -6.66
CA ASN A 98 17.21 3.40 -7.65
C ASN A 98 17.33 1.89 -7.36
N HIS A 99 16.90 1.41 -6.19
CA HIS A 99 16.81 -0.02 -5.87
C HIS A 99 15.48 -0.64 -6.32
N ILE A 100 14.49 0.19 -6.66
CA ILE A 100 13.14 -0.24 -7.06
C ILE A 100 13.03 -0.08 -8.57
N LEU A 101 12.82 -1.18 -9.29
CA LEU A 101 12.59 -1.13 -10.73
C LEU A 101 11.24 -0.46 -11.04
N ASN A 102 11.10 0.06 -12.25
CA ASN A 102 9.82 0.56 -12.74
C ASN A 102 8.75 -0.54 -12.59
N GLU A 103 7.58 -0.15 -12.10
CA GLU A 103 6.42 -1.03 -11.89
C GLU A 103 6.65 -2.18 -10.88
N ALA A 104 7.76 -2.17 -10.14
CA ALA A 104 8.04 -3.21 -9.14
C ALA A 104 7.07 -3.15 -7.94
N ILE A 105 6.46 -2.00 -7.67
CA ILE A 105 5.45 -1.81 -6.63
C ILE A 105 4.08 -1.81 -7.31
N THR A 106 3.34 -2.91 -7.17
CA THR A 106 1.99 -3.07 -7.70
C THR A 106 0.95 -2.77 -6.62
N PRO A 107 -0.33 -2.51 -6.96
CA PRO A 107 -1.36 -2.23 -5.97
C PRO A 107 -1.48 -3.32 -4.89
N GLU A 108 -1.31 -4.59 -5.25
CA GLU A 108 -1.42 -5.74 -4.33
C GLU A 108 -0.26 -5.83 -3.32
N LYS A 109 0.81 -5.05 -3.52
CA LYS A 109 1.95 -4.95 -2.60
C LYS A 109 1.81 -3.79 -1.62
N LEU A 110 0.81 -2.94 -1.80
CA LEU A 110 0.51 -1.83 -0.91
C LEU A 110 -0.49 -2.32 0.14
N ALA A 111 -0.19 -2.04 1.40
CA ALA A 111 -1.16 -2.28 2.47
C ALA A 111 -2.27 -1.23 2.38
N ASP A 112 -3.45 -1.57 2.88
CA ASP A 112 -4.56 -0.63 3.01
C ASP A 112 -4.10 0.64 3.76
N ASP A 113 -4.55 1.79 3.28
CA ASP A 113 -4.25 3.13 3.82
C ASP A 113 -2.77 3.54 3.85
N CYS A 114 -1.85 2.82 3.20
CA CYS A 114 -0.43 3.18 3.24
C CYS A 114 -0.09 4.45 2.41
N ILE A 115 -1.00 4.89 1.54
CA ILE A 115 -0.85 6.11 0.72
C ILE A 115 -1.77 7.21 1.27
N GLU A 116 -1.25 8.02 2.17
CA GLU A 116 -1.89 9.23 2.69
C GLU A 116 -1.66 10.45 1.76
N PRO A 117 -2.45 11.54 1.91
CA PRO A 117 -2.27 12.77 1.13
C PRO A 117 -0.84 13.32 1.15
N ARG A 118 -0.12 13.21 2.28
CA ARG A 118 1.29 13.64 2.39
C ARG A 118 2.26 12.85 1.49
N HIS A 119 1.88 11.67 1.02
CA HIS A 119 2.67 10.85 0.09
C HIS A 119 2.45 11.25 -1.36
N VAL A 120 1.40 12.01 -1.66
CA VAL A 120 1.04 12.44 -3.01
C VAL A 120 1.38 13.91 -3.15
N LYS A 121 2.09 14.27 -4.21
CA LYS A 121 2.39 15.68 -4.48
C LYS A 121 1.09 16.40 -4.87
N ASP A 122 0.89 17.60 -4.32
CA ASP A 122 -0.23 18.48 -4.68
C ASP A 122 -0.38 18.58 -6.21
N SER A 123 -1.63 18.50 -6.68
CA SER A 123 -2.01 18.51 -8.11
C SER A 123 -1.65 17.26 -8.93
N THR A 124 -1.20 16.17 -8.32
CA THR A 124 -1.02 14.88 -9.03
C THR A 124 -2.35 14.15 -9.23
N ILE A 125 -3.30 14.34 -8.31
CA ILE A 125 -4.65 13.77 -8.41
C ILE A 125 -5.49 14.77 -9.23
N SER A 126 -5.88 14.36 -10.42
CA SER A 126 -6.78 15.14 -11.28
C SER A 126 -8.24 14.72 -11.04
N LEU A 127 -9.21 15.53 -11.46
CA LEU A 127 -10.63 15.18 -11.40
C LEU A 127 -10.94 13.84 -12.10
N SER A 128 -10.19 13.45 -13.13
CA SER A 128 -10.36 12.13 -13.77
C SER A 128 -9.93 10.96 -12.90
N SER A 129 -9.17 11.24 -11.83
CA SER A 129 -8.77 10.25 -10.82
C SER A 129 -9.84 10.06 -9.74
N LEU A 130 -10.83 10.95 -9.64
CA LEU A 130 -11.96 10.81 -8.72
C LEU A 130 -13.01 9.89 -9.33
N ILE A 131 -13.59 9.01 -8.50
CA ILE A 131 -14.76 8.25 -8.89
C ILE A 131 -15.94 9.22 -8.93
N HIS A 132 -16.43 9.51 -10.14
CA HIS A 132 -17.52 10.47 -10.34
C HIS A 132 -18.51 9.98 -11.39
N GLU A 133 -19.71 10.54 -11.38
CA GLU A 133 -20.75 10.35 -12.39
C GLU A 133 -21.18 11.70 -12.94
N LEU A 134 -21.36 11.76 -14.27
CA LEU A 134 -21.86 12.93 -14.97
C LEU A 134 -23.21 12.60 -15.60
N GLN A 135 -24.19 13.47 -15.39
CA GLN A 135 -25.47 13.43 -16.09
C GLN A 135 -25.78 14.81 -16.66
N ASP A 136 -26.44 14.87 -17.81
CA ASP A 136 -26.97 16.10 -18.39
C ASP A 136 -28.50 16.11 -18.33
N GLU A 137 -29.14 17.17 -18.84
CA GLU A 137 -30.60 17.31 -18.84
C GLU A 137 -31.35 16.12 -19.47
N THR A 138 -30.70 15.35 -20.35
CA THR A 138 -31.35 14.25 -21.07
C THR A 138 -31.67 13.05 -20.19
N ARG A 139 -31.08 13.00 -18.99
CA ARG A 139 -31.31 11.93 -18.00
C ARG A 139 -32.36 12.31 -16.95
N GLY A 140 -32.78 13.57 -16.90
CA GLY A 140 -33.73 14.08 -15.92
C GLY A 140 -35.16 13.80 -16.33
N VAL A 141 -35.88 13.03 -15.52
CA VAL A 141 -37.28 12.69 -15.76
C VAL A 141 -38.19 13.72 -15.09
N GLY A 142 -39.08 14.34 -15.87
CA GLY A 142 -40.04 15.32 -15.38
C GLY A 142 -41.06 14.74 -14.40
N ASP A 143 -41.37 15.47 -13.33
CA ASP A 143 -42.29 15.03 -12.29
C ASP A 143 -43.74 14.87 -12.75
N SER A 144 -44.19 15.67 -13.73
CA SER A 144 -45.56 15.68 -14.24
C SER A 144 -45.67 15.02 -15.61
N SER A 145 -44.74 15.33 -16.51
CA SER A 145 -44.69 14.80 -17.86
C SER A 145 -44.19 13.36 -17.92
N THR A 146 -43.42 12.92 -16.92
CA THR A 146 -42.66 11.65 -16.92
C THR A 146 -41.72 11.50 -18.13
N HIS A 147 -41.42 12.61 -18.80
CA HIS A 147 -40.59 12.67 -20.01
C HIS A 147 -39.14 13.00 -19.66
N SER A 148 -38.20 12.57 -20.50
CA SER A 148 -36.77 12.89 -20.40
C SER A 148 -36.25 13.41 -21.74
N PRO A 149 -35.64 14.62 -21.84
CA PRO A 149 -35.52 15.62 -20.79
C PRO A 149 -36.87 16.09 -20.24
N ALA A 150 -36.90 16.56 -18.99
CA ALA A 150 -38.07 17.22 -18.43
C ALA A 150 -38.55 18.39 -19.30
N ILE A 151 -39.86 18.55 -19.42
CA ILE A 151 -40.52 19.59 -20.22
C ILE A 151 -40.74 20.81 -19.33
N PHE A 152 -39.99 21.89 -19.58
CA PHE A 152 -39.97 23.08 -18.73
C PHE A 152 -41.36 23.66 -18.40
N ASP A 153 -42.26 23.70 -19.38
CA ASP A 153 -43.61 24.27 -19.20
C ASP A 153 -44.59 23.35 -18.44
N VAL A 154 -44.23 22.07 -18.25
CA VAL A 154 -45.08 21.05 -17.63
C VAL A 154 -44.54 20.63 -16.26
N ASP A 155 -43.21 20.51 -16.16
CA ASP A 155 -42.53 19.95 -15.01
C ASP A 155 -42.02 21.03 -14.06
N LYS A 156 -42.07 20.72 -12.77
CA LYS A 156 -41.46 21.53 -11.70
C LYS A 156 -40.11 20.99 -11.29
N TYR A 157 -39.91 19.70 -11.47
CA TYR A 157 -38.69 18.99 -11.08
C TYR A 157 -38.27 18.03 -12.18
N ALA A 158 -36.96 17.85 -12.32
CA ALA A 158 -36.35 16.78 -13.08
C ALA A 158 -35.62 15.85 -12.11
N ASP A 159 -36.07 14.60 -12.00
CA ASP A 159 -35.46 13.60 -11.14
C ASP A 159 -34.38 12.82 -11.91
N HIS A 160 -33.17 12.85 -11.37
CA HIS A 160 -32.00 12.14 -11.89
C HIS A 160 -31.68 10.97 -10.99
N LYS A 161 -31.93 9.77 -11.49
CA LYS A 161 -31.46 8.54 -10.85
C LYS A 161 -30.01 8.32 -11.25
N LEU A 162 -29.08 8.37 -10.28
CA LEU A 162 -27.69 8.05 -10.55
C LEU A 162 -27.55 6.56 -10.89
N GLU A 163 -26.70 6.26 -11.86
CA GLU A 163 -26.47 4.90 -12.37
C GLU A 163 -25.62 4.08 -11.42
N LYS A 164 -24.69 4.73 -10.71
CA LYS A 164 -23.83 4.07 -9.73
C LYS A 164 -24.55 3.83 -8.41
N GLU A 165 -24.06 2.83 -7.68
CA GLU A 165 -24.43 2.57 -6.30
C GLU A 165 -23.55 3.38 -5.35
N TYR A 166 -24.17 3.98 -4.33
CA TYR A 166 -23.50 4.81 -3.34
C TYR A 166 -23.85 4.34 -1.93
N ASN A 167 -22.85 4.19 -1.05
CA ASN A 167 -23.07 3.83 0.36
C ASN A 167 -23.51 5.03 1.22
N GLU A 168 -23.24 6.25 0.74
CA GLU A 168 -23.65 7.51 1.35
C GLU A 168 -23.96 8.55 0.26
N ILE A 169 -24.58 9.68 0.61
CA ILE A 169 -24.93 10.70 -0.37
C ILE A 169 -23.64 11.33 -0.94
N PRO A 170 -23.41 11.28 -2.27
CA PRO A 170 -22.21 11.85 -2.88
C PRO A 170 -22.23 13.38 -2.83
N HIS A 171 -21.07 13.99 -3.03
CA HIS A 171 -21.01 15.44 -3.25
C HIS A 171 -21.54 15.75 -4.65
N VAL A 172 -22.66 16.47 -4.73
CA VAL A 172 -23.32 16.79 -6.00
C VAL A 172 -23.16 18.27 -6.35
N ILE A 173 -22.74 18.53 -7.58
CA ILE A 173 -22.58 19.87 -8.14
C ILE A 173 -23.50 19.99 -9.36
N LEU A 174 -24.36 21.02 -9.36
CA LEU A 174 -25.19 21.40 -10.51
C LEU A 174 -24.52 22.57 -11.25
N SER A 175 -24.24 22.37 -12.53
CA SER A 175 -23.72 23.41 -13.43
C SER A 175 -24.79 23.83 -14.42
N THR A 176 -25.35 25.02 -14.24
CA THR A 176 -26.38 25.58 -15.11
C THR A 176 -25.78 26.12 -16.41
N GLN A 177 -26.36 25.74 -17.56
CA GLN A 177 -25.86 26.10 -18.91
C GLN A 177 -26.97 26.73 -19.77
N CYS A 178 -28.03 27.23 -19.13
CA CYS A 178 -29.15 27.94 -19.73
C CYS A 178 -29.57 29.10 -18.82
N ASP A 179 -30.36 30.03 -19.36
CA ASP A 179 -30.88 31.20 -18.63
C ASP A 179 -32.13 30.87 -17.78
N ALA A 180 -32.14 29.69 -17.18
CA ALA A 180 -33.17 29.26 -16.25
C ALA A 180 -32.60 29.19 -14.83
N HIS A 181 -33.41 29.56 -13.84
CA HIS A 181 -33.06 29.32 -12.45
C HIS A 181 -33.19 27.84 -12.13
N LEU A 182 -32.06 27.13 -12.06
CA LEU A 182 -32.01 25.72 -11.64
C LEU A 182 -31.33 25.61 -10.29
N PHE A 183 -31.82 24.70 -9.45
CA PHE A 183 -31.25 24.45 -8.13
C PHE A 183 -31.45 22.98 -7.74
N ILE A 184 -30.57 22.44 -6.90
CA ILE A 184 -30.79 21.14 -6.30
C ILE A 184 -31.87 21.31 -5.25
N LYS A 185 -33.03 20.68 -5.47
CA LYS A 185 -34.13 20.67 -4.49
C LYS A 185 -33.85 19.69 -3.37
N ASP A 186 -33.44 18.48 -3.74
CA ASP A 186 -33.25 17.37 -2.80
C ASP A 186 -32.28 16.34 -3.38
N ILE A 187 -31.63 15.59 -2.50
CA ILE A 187 -30.81 14.43 -2.85
C ILE A 187 -31.18 13.31 -1.88
N LYS A 188 -31.73 12.22 -2.41
CA LYS A 188 -32.16 11.07 -1.62
C LYS A 188 -31.31 9.86 -1.88
N LEU A 189 -31.04 9.10 -0.84
CA LEU A 189 -30.42 7.78 -0.90
C LEU A 189 -31.44 6.74 -0.42
N ASP A 190 -31.89 5.88 -1.32
CA ASP A 190 -32.81 4.78 -1.04
C ASP A 190 -32.06 3.45 -1.27
N GLY A 191 -31.62 2.81 -0.18
CA GLY A 191 -30.70 1.68 -0.24
C GLY A 191 -29.33 2.15 -0.72
N LEU A 192 -28.91 1.70 -1.90
CA LEU A 192 -27.66 2.13 -2.56
C LEU A 192 -27.91 3.11 -3.72
N GLN A 193 -29.17 3.48 -3.97
CA GLN A 193 -29.52 4.28 -5.13
C GLN A 193 -29.74 5.73 -4.77
N VAL A 194 -29.02 6.62 -5.46
CA VAL A 194 -29.15 8.07 -5.27
C VAL A 194 -30.07 8.66 -6.32
N THR A 195 -30.97 9.54 -5.90
CA THR A 195 -31.77 10.38 -6.79
C THR A 195 -31.56 11.85 -6.46
N VAL A 196 -31.17 12.62 -7.48
CA VAL A 196 -30.99 14.07 -7.41
C VAL A 196 -32.19 14.74 -8.06
N SER A 197 -32.96 15.50 -7.30
CA SER A 197 -34.10 16.26 -7.83
C SER A 197 -33.66 17.68 -8.16
N VAL A 198 -33.66 18.04 -9.44
CA VAL A 198 -33.37 19.40 -9.93
C VAL A 198 -34.66 20.20 -10.00
N GLY A 199 -34.72 21.33 -9.30
CA GLY A 199 -35.80 22.30 -9.37
C GLY A 199 -35.72 23.14 -10.64
N LEU A 200 -36.84 23.19 -11.37
CA LEU A 200 -37.01 24.01 -12.57
C LEU A 200 -37.71 25.31 -12.16
N GLY A 201 -36.94 26.38 -11.97
CA GLY A 201 -37.40 27.68 -11.50
C GLY A 201 -37.83 28.64 -12.62
N GLN A 202 -37.77 29.94 -12.34
CA GLN A 202 -38.17 30.97 -13.30
C GLN A 202 -37.26 30.97 -14.54
N ARG A 203 -37.88 31.09 -15.72
CA ARG A 203 -37.19 31.30 -17.01
C ARG A 203 -37.10 32.78 -17.37
N PHE A 204 -36.00 33.18 -18.00
CA PHE A 204 -35.89 34.48 -18.67
C PHE A 204 -36.03 34.34 -20.19
N GLN A 205 -35.03 33.76 -20.86
CA GLN A 205 -34.98 33.60 -22.32
C GLN A 205 -34.74 32.14 -22.78
N ALA A 206 -34.51 31.21 -21.86
CA ALA A 206 -34.22 29.81 -22.19
C ALA A 206 -35.41 29.15 -22.92
N GLN A 207 -35.14 28.56 -24.09
CA GLN A 207 -36.09 27.71 -24.81
C GLN A 207 -36.03 26.27 -24.33
N ASP A 208 -34.82 25.77 -24.04
CA ASP A 208 -34.56 24.40 -23.60
C ASP A 208 -33.79 24.38 -22.28
N LEU A 209 -34.00 23.33 -21.48
CA LEU A 209 -33.16 23.03 -20.33
C LEU A 209 -31.76 22.66 -20.80
N LYS A 210 -30.74 23.21 -20.13
CA LYS A 210 -29.37 22.76 -20.31
C LYS A 210 -28.58 22.86 -19.02
N TYR A 211 -28.06 21.74 -18.54
CA TYR A 211 -27.28 21.68 -17.31
C TYR A 211 -26.51 20.37 -17.22
N THR A 212 -25.56 20.33 -16.27
CA THR A 212 -24.84 19.09 -15.94
C THR A 212 -24.83 18.89 -14.43
N ILE A 213 -25.03 17.65 -14.01
CA ILE A 213 -24.86 17.17 -12.65
C ILE A 213 -23.53 16.40 -12.59
N LEU A 214 -22.67 16.77 -11.66
CA LEU A 214 -21.47 16.03 -11.29
C LEU A 214 -21.67 15.47 -9.88
N ALA A 215 -21.72 14.16 -9.74
CA ALA A 215 -21.73 13.46 -8.46
C ALA A 215 -20.35 12.86 -8.19
N ILE A 216 -19.71 13.26 -7.11
CA ILE A 216 -18.37 12.79 -6.71
C ILE A 216 -18.53 11.87 -5.50
N GLN A 217 -18.05 10.64 -5.64
CA GLN A 217 -17.98 9.70 -4.53
C GLN A 217 -16.76 10.04 -3.69
N ALA A 218 -17.00 10.35 -2.41
CA ALA A 218 -15.96 10.55 -1.41
C ALA A 218 -15.43 9.22 -0.88
#